data_AF-A0A6J1I415-F1
#
_entry.id   AF-A0A6J1I415-F1
#
_cell.length_a   1.000
_cell.length_b   1.000
_cell.length_c   1.000
_cell.angle_alpha   90.00
_cell.angle_beta   90.00
_cell.angle_gamma   90.00
#
_symmetry.space_group_name_H-M   'P 1'
#
loop_
_entity.id
_entity.type
_entity.pdbx_description
1 polymer ?
#
loop_
_entity_poly.entity_id
_entity_poly.type
_entity_poly.pdbx_seq_one_letter_code
_entity_poly.pdbx_strand_id
1 'polypeptide(L)'
;MGNSFGCSASGERLVSAARDGDLVEAKMLLDCNPYLAKYTFGGLNSPLHFAAAKGHNEIVSLLLENGADVNSRNYCGQTAVMQACRYGHWEVVQTLLVFRCNVMRADYLSGRTALHLAAINGHVKCLRLIMADFVPSVPYEAITSQTDANRSDGVNVKNRCEQGDLSKFINKAADDGITALHMAALNGYYDCVHLLLDLHANFAAVTFHCGTSMDLIGAGSTPLHYAACGGNLKCCQILLARGASRMTLNCNGWLPLDVARMWGRHWLEPLLAPNSDSIIPRFPTSNHLLLPLMSALNIARECGFKSMGVTSDDGDTCAVCLERVCSVAADGCGHELCVKCALYLCSTSNIQSEMTGSSGSIPCPLCRHGIISFVKLSSATEKEKQLHLSLSICNSCILHNSDAEDPVSTCLPDIRRNRVAMISSDVFCPVTCSPFHSSAIPVCTCNNGKCPTFES
;
A
#
# COMPACT_ATOMS: atom_id res chain seq x y z
N MET A 1 -13.45 -33.21 23.86
CA MET A 1 -12.62 -32.07 24.31
C MET A 1 -11.17 -32.39 23.99
N GLY A 2 -10.47 -31.54 23.23
CA GLY A 2 -9.01 -31.62 23.06
C GLY A 2 -8.56 -31.49 21.61
N ASN A 3 -8.42 -30.25 21.12
CA ASN A 3 -7.62 -29.88 19.92
C ASN A 3 -7.16 -28.41 19.96
N SER A 4 -7.32 -27.67 21.06
CA SER A 4 -7.15 -26.21 21.07
C SER A 4 -5.79 -25.71 21.61
N PHE A 5 -4.93 -26.59 22.12
CA PHE A 5 -3.63 -26.17 22.70
C PHE A 5 -2.51 -25.96 21.66
N GLY A 6 -2.59 -26.58 20.48
CA GLY A 6 -1.56 -26.44 19.43
C GLY A 6 -1.69 -25.17 18.56
N CYS A 7 -2.91 -24.64 18.43
CA CYS A 7 -3.18 -23.49 17.55
C CYS A 7 -2.74 -22.15 18.17
N SER A 8 -2.76 -21.99 19.49
CA SER A 8 -2.29 -20.74 20.13
C SER A 8 -0.78 -20.59 20.00
N ALA A 9 0.00 -21.62 20.36
CA ALA A 9 1.45 -21.58 20.29
C ALA A 9 1.95 -21.38 18.83
N SER A 10 1.35 -22.07 17.86
CA SER A 10 1.73 -21.92 16.45
C SER A 10 1.36 -20.54 15.87
N GLY A 11 0.23 -19.97 16.30
CA GLY A 11 -0.17 -18.62 15.93
C GLY A 11 0.75 -17.54 16.52
N GLU A 12 1.13 -17.69 17.79
CA GLU A 12 2.09 -16.80 18.47
C GLU A 12 3.49 -16.87 17.84
N ARG A 13 3.92 -18.08 17.46
CA ARG A 13 5.16 -18.27 16.67
C ARG A 13 5.08 -17.59 15.32
N LEU A 14 3.97 -17.71 14.60
CA LEU A 14 3.79 -17.02 13.32
C LEU A 14 3.81 -15.50 13.50
N VAL A 15 3.23 -14.97 14.58
CA VAL A 15 3.32 -13.53 14.92
C VAL A 15 4.76 -13.11 15.20
N SER A 16 5.53 -13.93 15.92
CA SER A 16 6.94 -13.65 16.21
C SER A 16 7.77 -13.69 14.93
N ALA A 17 7.64 -14.73 14.11
CA ALA A 17 8.27 -14.83 12.80
C ALA A 17 7.92 -13.64 11.90
N ALA A 18 6.65 -13.24 11.86
CA ALA A 18 6.19 -12.07 11.10
C ALA A 18 6.70 -10.73 11.63
N ARG A 19 6.97 -10.61 12.93
CA ARG A 19 7.56 -9.41 13.53
C ARG A 19 9.07 -9.37 13.30
N ASP A 20 9.73 -10.50 13.43
CA ASP A 20 11.19 -10.61 13.47
C ASP A 20 11.78 -10.80 12.06
N GLY A 21 10.95 -11.14 11.06
CA GLY A 21 11.34 -11.26 9.66
C GLY A 21 11.78 -12.67 9.26
N ASP A 22 11.43 -13.68 10.06
CA ASP A 22 11.77 -15.07 9.77
C ASP A 22 10.80 -15.66 8.72
N LEU A 23 11.15 -15.45 7.44
CA LEU A 23 10.38 -15.97 6.32
C LEU A 23 10.31 -17.50 6.32
N VAL A 24 11.40 -18.16 6.71
CA VAL A 24 11.50 -19.63 6.68
C VAL A 24 10.53 -20.22 7.70
N GLU A 25 10.55 -19.73 8.94
CA GLU A 25 9.61 -20.16 9.96
C GLU A 25 8.16 -19.81 9.58
N ALA A 26 7.92 -18.58 9.10
CA ALA A 26 6.58 -18.17 8.66
C ALA A 26 6.02 -19.09 7.56
N LYS A 27 6.86 -19.45 6.58
CA LYS A 27 6.51 -20.37 5.49
C LYS A 27 6.24 -21.77 6.01
N MET A 28 7.13 -22.33 6.83
CA MET A 28 6.93 -23.66 7.41
C MET A 28 5.63 -23.77 8.24
N LEU A 29 5.32 -22.75 9.03
CA LEU A 29 4.09 -22.70 9.84
C LEU A 29 2.83 -22.64 8.95
N LEU A 30 2.84 -21.84 7.89
CA LEU A 30 1.71 -21.72 6.96
C LEU A 30 1.56 -22.95 6.06
N ASP A 31 2.66 -23.58 5.64
CA ASP A 31 2.63 -24.84 4.88
C ASP A 31 2.03 -25.97 5.73
N CYS A 32 2.31 -26.00 7.03
CA CYS A 32 1.72 -26.95 7.97
C CYS A 32 0.25 -26.63 8.29
N ASN A 33 -0.10 -25.36 8.43
CA ASN A 33 -1.47 -24.92 8.71
C ASN A 33 -1.77 -23.53 8.11
N PRO A 34 -2.36 -23.48 6.89
CA PRO A 34 -2.68 -22.21 6.22
C PRO A 34 -3.68 -21.34 7.00
N TYR A 35 -4.53 -21.92 7.86
CA TYR A 35 -5.51 -21.17 8.64
C TYR A 35 -4.85 -20.21 9.65
N LEU A 36 -3.56 -20.40 9.98
CA LEU A 36 -2.81 -19.47 10.83
C LEU A 36 -2.67 -18.07 10.22
N ALA A 37 -2.83 -17.91 8.89
CA ALA A 37 -2.84 -16.59 8.26
C ALA A 37 -3.93 -15.65 8.80
N LYS A 38 -5.04 -16.23 9.31
CA LYS A 38 -6.17 -15.50 9.92
C LYS A 38 -6.07 -15.40 11.44
N TYR A 39 -4.98 -15.89 12.04
CA TYR A 39 -4.75 -15.83 13.48
C TYR A 39 -4.65 -14.38 13.96
N THR A 40 -5.10 -14.13 15.18
CA THR A 40 -4.96 -12.84 15.85
C THR A 40 -4.34 -13.03 17.22
N PHE A 41 -3.47 -12.10 17.59
CA PHE A 41 -2.75 -12.03 18.85
C PHE A 41 -3.15 -10.75 19.60
N GLY A 42 -2.88 -10.70 20.90
CA GLY A 42 -3.25 -9.63 21.84
C GLY A 42 -3.64 -8.28 21.22
N GLY A 43 -4.87 -7.84 21.50
CA GLY A 43 -5.45 -6.62 20.90
C GLY A 43 -5.86 -6.77 19.44
N LEU A 44 -6.20 -7.99 18.99
CA LEU A 44 -6.62 -8.32 17.61
C LEU A 44 -5.56 -8.00 16.53
N ASN A 45 -4.28 -7.95 16.89
CA ASN A 45 -3.20 -7.80 15.92
C ASN A 45 -2.92 -9.14 15.23
N SER A 46 -3.10 -9.21 13.92
CA SER A 46 -2.71 -10.38 13.12
C SER A 46 -1.21 -10.35 12.75
N PRO A 47 -0.60 -11.49 12.34
CA PRO A 47 0.75 -11.51 11.78
C PRO A 47 0.97 -10.47 10.68
N LEU A 48 -0.08 -10.19 9.89
CA LEU A 48 -0.06 -9.19 8.82
C LEU A 48 0.19 -7.77 9.36
N HIS A 49 -0.35 -7.41 10.53
CA HIS A 49 -0.09 -6.11 11.15
C HIS A 49 1.37 -5.97 11.55
N PHE A 50 1.96 -7.02 12.13
CA PHE A 50 3.36 -6.99 12.58
C PHE A 50 4.33 -6.98 11.40
N ALA A 51 4.13 -7.83 10.39
CA ALA A 51 4.93 -7.82 9.17
C ALA A 51 4.84 -6.47 8.45
N ALA A 52 3.65 -5.88 8.39
CA ALA A 52 3.47 -4.57 7.77
C ALA A 52 4.11 -3.43 8.57
N ALA A 53 4.07 -3.48 9.90
CA ALA A 53 4.73 -2.51 10.78
C ALA A 53 6.27 -2.59 10.74
N LYS A 54 6.82 -3.73 10.30
CA LYS A 54 8.26 -3.98 10.25
C LYS A 54 8.84 -3.97 8.84
N GLY A 55 8.00 -3.89 7.82
CA GLY A 55 8.43 -3.78 6.43
C GLY A 55 8.78 -5.11 5.77
N HIS A 56 8.38 -6.24 6.36
CA HIS A 56 8.70 -7.58 5.85
C HIS A 56 7.80 -7.96 4.69
N ASN A 57 8.04 -7.36 3.52
CA ASN A 57 7.16 -7.46 2.35
C ASN A 57 6.94 -8.91 1.87
N GLU A 58 7.97 -9.76 1.92
CA GLU A 58 7.85 -11.17 1.51
C GLU A 58 6.89 -11.95 2.42
N ILE A 59 6.94 -11.68 3.73
CA ILE A 59 6.00 -12.28 4.69
C ILE A 59 4.60 -11.72 4.49
N VAL A 60 4.46 -10.43 4.18
CA VAL A 60 3.16 -9.82 3.83
C VAL A 60 2.54 -10.51 2.62
N SER A 61 3.30 -10.70 1.53
CA SER A 61 2.84 -11.43 0.35
C SER A 61 2.42 -12.86 0.71
N LEU A 62 3.27 -13.58 1.44
CA LEU A 62 3.00 -14.95 1.88
C LEU A 62 1.70 -15.07 2.70
N LEU A 63 1.48 -14.16 3.66
CA LEU A 63 0.28 -14.14 4.50
C LEU A 63 -0.99 -13.88 3.69
N LEU A 64 -0.94 -12.93 2.76
CA LEU A 64 -2.08 -12.58 1.90
C LEU A 64 -2.41 -13.72 0.93
N GLU A 65 -1.39 -14.38 0.37
CA GLU A 65 -1.57 -15.57 -0.47
C GLU A 65 -2.18 -16.76 0.28
N ASN A 66 -1.92 -16.87 1.58
CA ASN A 66 -2.54 -17.84 2.49
C ASN A 66 -3.89 -17.36 3.08
N GLY A 67 -4.45 -16.28 2.55
CA GLY A 67 -5.82 -15.84 2.87
C GLY A 67 -5.96 -15.03 4.15
N ALA A 68 -4.89 -14.36 4.61
CA ALA A 68 -5.01 -13.29 5.59
C ALA A 68 -5.96 -12.20 5.05
N ASP A 69 -6.87 -11.71 5.90
CA ASP A 69 -7.76 -10.60 5.52
C ASP A 69 -6.98 -9.28 5.51
N VAL A 70 -6.77 -8.74 4.32
CA VAL A 70 -6.06 -7.48 4.04
C VAL A 70 -6.67 -6.28 4.78
N ASN A 71 -7.97 -6.35 5.10
CA ASN A 71 -8.73 -5.27 5.72
C ASN A 71 -8.99 -5.49 7.21
N SER A 72 -8.42 -6.53 7.81
CA SER A 72 -8.53 -6.79 9.25
C SER A 72 -8.10 -5.58 10.06
N ARG A 73 -8.81 -5.36 11.18
CA ARG A 73 -8.59 -4.22 12.08
C ARG A 73 -8.20 -4.74 13.45
N ASN A 74 -7.14 -4.19 14.02
CA ASN A 74 -6.81 -4.43 15.43
C ASN A 74 -7.76 -3.66 16.36
N TYR A 75 -7.57 -3.79 17.68
CA TYR A 75 -8.41 -3.13 18.71
C TYR A 75 -8.41 -1.60 18.61
N CYS A 76 -7.35 -1.01 18.05
CA CYS A 76 -7.28 0.43 17.79
C CYS A 76 -7.97 0.81 16.47
N GLY A 77 -8.55 -0.14 15.74
CA GLY A 77 -9.15 0.08 14.44
C GLY A 77 -8.14 0.20 13.30
N GLN A 78 -6.87 -0.11 13.57
CA GLN A 78 -5.81 0.05 12.58
C GLN A 78 -5.71 -1.17 11.67
N THR A 79 -5.48 -0.94 10.39
CA THR A 79 -5.26 -1.98 9.37
C THR A 79 -3.76 -2.16 9.10
N ALA A 80 -3.39 -3.20 8.35
CA ALA A 80 -2.01 -3.41 7.92
C ALA A 80 -1.46 -2.22 7.09
N VAL A 81 -2.27 -1.62 6.21
CA VAL A 81 -1.83 -0.46 5.40
C VAL A 81 -1.58 0.77 6.26
N MET A 82 -2.31 0.94 7.36
CA MET A 82 -2.03 2.00 8.34
C MET A 82 -0.68 1.79 9.04
N GLN A 83 -0.35 0.55 9.43
CA GLN A 83 0.97 0.25 10.01
C GLN A 83 2.11 0.53 9.01
N ALA A 84 1.96 0.05 7.77
CA ALA A 84 2.96 0.30 6.73
C ALA A 84 3.13 1.80 6.42
N CYS A 85 2.04 2.56 6.38
CA CYS A 85 2.08 4.01 6.18
C CYS A 85 2.68 4.75 7.37
N ARG A 86 2.48 4.27 8.60
CA ARG A 86 3.05 4.88 9.81
C ARG A 86 4.56 4.78 9.87
N TYR A 87 5.13 3.68 9.40
CA TYR A 87 6.57 3.41 9.45
C TYR A 87 7.28 3.55 8.08
N GLY A 88 6.57 3.95 7.04
CA GLY A 88 7.16 4.30 5.74
C GLY A 88 7.51 3.13 4.83
N HIS A 89 6.93 1.95 5.06
CA HIS A 89 7.20 0.73 4.29
C HIS A 89 6.41 0.71 2.98
N TRP A 90 6.88 1.46 1.98
CA TRP A 90 6.17 1.66 0.71
C TRP A 90 6.01 0.37 -0.11
N GLU A 91 6.97 -0.57 -0.05
CA GLU A 91 6.88 -1.87 -0.71
C GLU A 91 5.69 -2.67 -0.18
N VAL A 92 5.51 -2.66 1.15
CA VAL A 92 4.36 -3.28 1.81
C VAL A 92 3.06 -2.59 1.40
N VAL A 93 3.03 -1.26 1.37
CA VAL A 93 1.85 -0.50 0.89
C VAL A 93 1.49 -0.91 -0.54
N GLN A 94 2.48 -1.01 -1.43
CA GLN A 94 2.27 -1.44 -2.81
C GLN A 94 1.66 -2.85 -2.87
N THR A 95 2.22 -3.81 -2.13
CA THR A 95 1.68 -5.17 -2.06
C THR A 95 0.23 -5.17 -1.55
N LEU A 96 -0.06 -4.47 -0.45
CA LEU A 96 -1.42 -4.37 0.11
C LEU A 96 -2.42 -3.75 -0.89
N LEU A 97 -2.00 -2.77 -1.69
CA LEU A 97 -2.83 -2.18 -2.75
C LEU A 97 -3.11 -3.17 -3.88
N VAL A 98 -2.17 -4.03 -4.25
CA VAL A 98 -2.41 -5.12 -5.21
C VAL A 98 -3.41 -6.14 -4.65
N PHE A 99 -3.41 -6.37 -3.33
CA PHE A 99 -4.44 -7.16 -2.65
C PHE A 99 -5.72 -6.36 -2.31
N ARG A 100 -5.95 -5.20 -2.96
CA ARG A 100 -7.18 -4.39 -2.85
C ARG A 100 -7.50 -3.95 -1.40
N CYS A 101 -6.49 -3.54 -0.63
CA CYS A 101 -6.72 -2.97 0.70
C CYS A 101 -7.57 -1.68 0.64
N ASN A 102 -8.40 -1.45 1.67
CA ASN A 102 -9.21 -0.25 1.79
C ASN A 102 -8.46 0.85 2.57
N VAL A 103 -7.98 1.85 1.84
CA VAL A 103 -7.21 2.99 2.39
C VAL A 103 -8.08 4.09 3.02
N MET A 104 -9.41 4.05 2.83
CA MET A 104 -10.36 5.02 3.41
C MET A 104 -10.68 4.77 4.88
N ARG A 105 -10.34 3.59 5.40
CA ARG A 105 -10.60 3.24 6.79
C ARG A 105 -9.91 4.26 7.71
N ALA A 106 -10.61 4.69 8.76
CA ALA A 106 -10.09 5.49 9.86
C ALA A 106 -9.87 4.60 11.08
N ASP A 107 -8.89 4.90 11.94
CA ASP A 107 -8.71 4.23 13.22
C ASP A 107 -9.79 4.64 14.24
N TYR A 108 -9.91 3.88 15.33
CA TYR A 108 -10.92 4.13 16.36
C TYR A 108 -10.48 5.17 17.40
N LEU A 109 -9.17 5.44 17.50
CA LEU A 109 -8.62 6.25 18.58
C LEU A 109 -8.63 7.75 18.27
N SER A 110 -8.44 8.10 17.00
CA SER A 110 -8.20 9.48 16.57
C SER A 110 -8.84 9.81 15.22
N GLY A 111 -9.65 8.91 14.68
CA GLY A 111 -10.23 9.06 13.34
C GLY A 111 -9.19 9.10 12.22
N ARG A 112 -7.94 8.70 12.46
CA ARG A 112 -6.84 8.83 11.48
C ARG A 112 -6.91 7.73 10.43
N THR A 113 -6.81 8.14 9.17
CA THR A 113 -6.64 7.23 8.03
C THR A 113 -5.16 6.92 7.76
N ALA A 114 -4.88 5.98 6.85
CA ALA A 114 -3.50 5.71 6.39
C ALA A 114 -2.80 6.98 5.85
N LEU A 115 -3.57 7.91 5.26
CA LEU A 115 -3.09 9.19 4.77
C LEU A 115 -2.52 10.08 5.87
N HIS A 116 -3.22 10.16 7.00
CA HIS A 116 -2.77 10.92 8.17
C HIS A 116 -1.46 10.35 8.74
N LEU A 117 -1.36 9.02 8.83
CA LEU A 117 -0.18 8.34 9.36
C LEU A 117 1.05 8.47 8.46
N ALA A 118 0.88 8.51 7.14
CA ALA A 118 1.94 8.82 6.20
C ALA A 118 2.37 10.30 6.29
N ALA A 119 1.40 11.22 6.37
CA ALA A 119 1.66 12.66 6.41
C ALA A 119 2.35 13.11 7.69
N ILE A 120 1.97 12.58 8.86
CA ILE A 120 2.58 12.93 10.16
C ILE A 120 4.01 12.41 10.30
N ASN A 121 4.45 11.45 9.49
CA ASN A 121 5.81 10.91 9.50
C ASN A 121 6.59 11.21 8.21
N GLY A 122 6.04 12.03 7.31
CA GLY A 122 6.76 12.49 6.10
C GLY A 122 6.95 11.43 5.02
N HIS A 123 6.15 10.36 5.02
CA HIS A 123 6.30 9.24 4.09
C HIS A 123 5.60 9.52 2.75
N VAL A 124 6.17 10.44 1.95
CA VAL A 124 5.60 10.88 0.67
C VAL A 124 5.38 9.75 -0.34
N LYS A 125 6.25 8.72 -0.35
CA LYS A 125 6.06 7.54 -1.21
C LYS A 125 4.81 6.74 -0.83
N CYS A 126 4.53 6.57 0.46
CA CYS A 126 3.31 5.91 0.93
C CYS A 126 2.08 6.73 0.56
N LEU A 127 2.11 8.05 0.80
CA LEU A 127 1.09 9.02 0.39
C LEU A 127 0.73 8.87 -1.10
N ARG A 128 1.76 8.90 -1.96
CA ARG A 128 1.64 8.71 -3.40
C ARG A 128 0.98 7.37 -3.77
N LEU A 129 1.36 6.29 -3.10
CA LEU A 129 0.80 4.96 -3.36
C LEU A 129 -0.66 4.84 -2.95
N ILE A 130 -1.04 5.27 -1.73
CA ILE A 130 -2.43 5.15 -1.25
C ILE A 130 -3.41 6.06 -2.00
N MET A 131 -2.90 7.09 -2.70
CA MET A 131 -3.69 7.96 -3.57
C MET A 131 -3.79 7.43 -5.01
N ALA A 132 -3.01 6.42 -5.38
CA ALA A 132 -2.91 5.96 -6.76
C ALA A 132 -4.24 5.53 -7.37
N ASP A 133 -5.12 4.90 -6.58
CA ASP A 133 -6.45 4.47 -7.00
C ASP A 133 -7.46 5.61 -7.24
N PHE A 134 -7.03 6.86 -7.06
CA PHE A 134 -7.85 8.04 -7.23
C PHE A 134 -7.28 9.03 -8.26
N VAL A 135 -6.04 8.80 -8.73
CA VAL A 135 -5.36 9.65 -9.70
C VAL A 135 -5.37 8.96 -11.07
N PRO A 136 -6.17 9.44 -12.03
CA PRO A 136 -6.27 8.80 -13.34
C PRO A 136 -4.96 8.91 -14.13
N SER A 137 -4.66 7.89 -14.93
CA SER A 137 -3.51 7.85 -15.85
C SER A 137 -3.74 8.69 -17.11
N VAL A 138 -3.98 9.99 -16.92
CA VAL A 138 -4.21 10.99 -17.98
C VAL A 138 -3.31 12.21 -17.76
N PRO A 139 -3.00 13.02 -18.79
CA PRO A 139 -2.15 14.20 -18.64
C PRO A 139 -2.64 15.13 -17.52
N TYR A 140 -1.72 15.67 -16.73
CA TYR A 140 -2.06 16.48 -15.55
C TYR A 140 -2.89 17.72 -15.89
N GLU A 141 -2.69 18.34 -17.06
CA GLU A 141 -3.50 19.50 -17.45
C GLU A 141 -4.98 19.14 -17.60
N ALA A 142 -5.29 17.91 -18.02
CA ALA A 142 -6.66 17.40 -18.11
C ALA A 142 -7.30 17.18 -16.73
N ILE A 143 -6.49 16.91 -15.69
CA ILE A 143 -6.96 16.80 -14.30
C ILE A 143 -7.34 18.19 -13.76
N THR A 144 -6.52 19.21 -14.05
CA THR A 144 -6.73 20.59 -13.55
C THR A 144 -7.80 21.40 -14.31
N SER A 145 -8.03 21.13 -15.59
CA SER A 145 -8.99 21.87 -16.42
C SER A 145 -10.46 21.48 -16.16
N GLN A 146 -10.68 20.29 -15.59
CA GLN A 146 -12.03 19.81 -15.24
C GLN A 146 -12.63 20.53 -14.02
N THR A 147 -11.85 21.27 -13.24
CA THR A 147 -12.38 22.08 -12.13
C THR A 147 -12.98 23.42 -12.57
N ASP A 148 -12.66 23.92 -13.78
CA ASP A 148 -13.14 25.22 -14.29
C ASP A 148 -14.25 25.10 -15.35
N ALA A 149 -14.42 23.93 -15.98
CA ALA A 149 -15.37 23.73 -17.08
C ALA A 149 -16.65 22.98 -16.67
N ASN A 150 -17.52 23.63 -15.90
CA ASN A 150 -18.93 23.23 -15.82
C ASN A 150 -19.68 23.69 -17.09
N ARG A 151 -19.69 22.86 -18.14
CA ARG A 151 -20.80 22.68 -19.13
C ARG A 151 -20.35 21.86 -20.35
N SER A 152 -20.85 20.62 -20.44
CA SER A 152 -21.24 19.89 -21.67
C SER A 152 -20.97 18.37 -21.53
N ASP A 153 -21.76 17.60 -22.27
CA ASP A 153 -22.33 16.29 -21.94
C ASP A 153 -21.47 15.04 -22.24
N GLY A 154 -21.84 13.95 -21.56
CA GLY A 154 -21.85 12.60 -22.16
C GLY A 154 -20.80 11.60 -21.69
N VAL A 155 -19.53 11.98 -21.54
CA VAL A 155 -18.43 11.00 -21.33
C VAL A 155 -17.95 10.91 -19.86
N ASN A 156 -18.41 11.81 -18.98
CA ASN A 156 -17.67 12.12 -17.75
C ASN A 156 -18.38 11.76 -16.42
N VAL A 157 -19.06 10.61 -16.31
CA VAL A 157 -19.69 10.20 -15.04
C VAL A 157 -18.70 9.49 -14.11
N LYS A 158 -17.81 8.65 -14.65
CA LYS A 158 -16.83 7.87 -13.87
C LYS A 158 -15.70 8.75 -13.28
N ASN A 159 -15.11 9.65 -14.07
CA ASN A 159 -14.01 10.50 -13.59
C ASN A 159 -14.47 11.56 -12.58
N ARG A 160 -15.72 12.05 -12.70
CA ARG A 160 -16.31 12.95 -11.68
C ARG A 160 -16.54 12.25 -10.34
N CYS A 161 -16.90 10.96 -10.35
CA CYS A 161 -17.03 10.17 -9.13
C CYS A 161 -15.67 9.95 -8.45
N GLU A 162 -14.65 9.56 -9.23
CA GLU A 162 -13.29 9.33 -8.73
C GLU A 162 -12.66 10.62 -8.17
N GLN A 163 -12.86 11.77 -8.82
CA GLN A 163 -12.43 13.08 -8.31
C GLN A 163 -13.16 13.48 -7.01
N GLY A 164 -14.45 13.17 -6.92
CA GLY A 164 -15.23 13.39 -5.70
C GLY A 164 -14.74 12.54 -4.52
N ASP A 165 -14.34 11.31 -4.78
CA ASP A 165 -13.81 10.40 -3.76
C ASP A 165 -12.36 10.74 -3.37
N LEU A 166 -11.54 11.18 -4.33
CA LEU A 166 -10.21 11.76 -4.06
C LEU A 166 -10.31 12.94 -3.10
N SER A 167 -11.18 13.91 -3.41
CA SER A 167 -11.37 15.11 -2.58
C SER A 167 -11.86 14.76 -1.18
N LYS A 168 -12.82 13.83 -1.05
CA LYS A 168 -13.29 13.34 0.26
C LYS A 168 -12.16 12.68 1.05
N PHE A 169 -11.31 11.91 0.39
CA PHE A 169 -10.21 11.21 1.06
C PHE A 169 -9.12 12.17 1.55
N ILE A 170 -8.65 13.05 0.66
CA ILE A 170 -7.58 14.01 0.94
C ILE A 170 -8.00 14.97 2.06
N ASN A 171 -9.25 15.44 2.00
CA ASN A 171 -9.80 16.40 2.95
C ASN A 171 -10.49 15.73 4.14
N LYS A 172 -10.39 14.40 4.28
CA LYS A 172 -10.91 13.71 5.46
C LYS A 172 -10.16 14.24 6.68
N ALA A 173 -10.89 14.81 7.62
CA ALA A 173 -10.35 15.16 8.92
C ALA A 173 -10.32 13.95 9.86
N ALA A 174 -9.23 13.85 10.62
CA ALA A 174 -9.16 13.11 11.86
C ALA A 174 -9.92 13.87 12.97
N ASP A 175 -9.79 13.42 14.21
CA ASP A 175 -10.31 14.14 15.38
C ASP A 175 -9.79 15.59 15.41
N ASP A 176 -10.58 16.50 15.99
CA ASP A 176 -10.35 17.96 16.02
C ASP A 176 -10.28 18.64 14.65
N GLY A 177 -10.78 18.02 13.58
CA GLY A 177 -10.75 18.63 12.25
C GLY A 177 -9.37 18.57 11.58
N ILE A 178 -8.40 17.87 12.18
CA ILE A 178 -7.01 17.83 11.69
C ILE A 178 -6.95 16.99 10.42
N THR A 179 -6.59 17.62 9.30
CA THR A 179 -6.36 16.92 8.03
C THR A 179 -4.90 16.46 7.88
N ALA A 180 -4.62 15.58 6.91
CA ALA A 180 -3.26 15.18 6.56
C ALA A 180 -2.36 16.40 6.20
N LEU A 181 -2.93 17.44 5.59
CA LEU A 181 -2.21 18.67 5.25
C LEU A 181 -1.74 19.42 6.50
N HIS A 182 -2.56 19.49 7.55
CA HIS A 182 -2.15 20.06 8.84
C HIS A 182 -0.96 19.30 9.44
N MET A 183 -1.02 17.96 9.45
CA MET A 183 0.03 17.11 10.02
C MET A 183 1.36 17.25 9.27
N ALA A 184 1.32 17.23 7.93
CA ALA A 184 2.51 17.43 7.11
C ALA A 184 3.10 18.83 7.28
N ALA A 185 2.24 19.85 7.35
CA ALA A 185 2.64 21.24 7.54
C ALA A 185 3.36 21.47 8.88
N LEU A 186 2.78 20.97 9.98
CA LEU A 186 3.35 21.09 11.33
C LEU A 186 4.73 20.46 11.46
N ASN A 187 4.93 19.30 10.85
CA ASN A 187 6.20 18.59 10.91
C ASN A 187 7.20 19.04 9.83
N GLY A 188 6.83 20.01 8.99
CA GLY A 188 7.71 20.54 7.96
C GLY A 188 8.01 19.58 6.80
N TYR A 189 7.14 18.59 6.55
CA TYR A 189 7.30 17.65 5.44
C TYR A 189 6.84 18.26 4.12
N TYR A 190 7.71 19.09 3.55
CA TYR A 190 7.46 19.84 2.32
C TYR A 190 6.95 18.97 1.17
N ASP A 191 7.57 17.83 0.91
CA ASP A 191 7.17 16.96 -0.23
C ASP A 191 5.75 16.41 -0.06
N CYS A 192 5.34 16.12 1.19
CA CYS A 192 3.97 15.72 1.52
C CYS A 192 3.00 16.89 1.33
N VAL A 193 3.32 18.07 1.85
CA VAL A 193 2.51 19.29 1.68
C VAL A 193 2.35 19.60 0.19
N HIS A 194 3.43 19.53 -0.58
CA HIS A 194 3.44 19.80 -2.01
C HIS A 194 2.56 18.84 -2.78
N LEU A 195 2.73 17.52 -2.58
CA LEU A 195 1.90 16.52 -3.24
C LEU A 195 0.41 16.65 -2.86
N LEU A 196 0.11 16.90 -1.58
CA LEU A 196 -1.27 17.10 -1.12
C LEU A 196 -1.92 18.30 -1.80
N LEU A 197 -1.21 19.42 -1.91
CA LEU A 197 -1.72 20.63 -2.56
C LEU A 197 -1.89 20.44 -4.08
N ASP A 198 -1.02 19.67 -4.73
CA ASP A 198 -1.15 19.33 -6.16
C ASP A 198 -2.36 18.47 -6.48
N LEU A 199 -2.77 17.67 -5.49
CA LEU A 199 -3.99 16.87 -5.54
C LEU A 199 -5.18 17.60 -4.90
N HIS A 200 -5.12 18.94 -4.80
CA HIS A 200 -6.19 19.82 -4.35
C HIS A 200 -6.64 19.61 -2.89
N ALA A 201 -5.70 19.33 -1.98
CA ALA A 201 -5.97 19.45 -0.54
C ALA A 201 -6.41 20.87 -0.17
N ASN A 202 -7.43 20.97 0.66
CA ASN A 202 -7.99 22.24 1.11
C ASN A 202 -7.02 22.92 2.10
N PHE A 203 -6.29 23.92 1.61
CA PHE A 203 -5.39 24.74 2.42
C PHE A 203 -6.11 25.70 3.39
N ALA A 204 -7.43 25.86 3.25
CA ALA A 204 -8.27 26.68 4.12
C ALA A 204 -9.08 25.85 5.12
N ALA A 205 -8.85 24.52 5.18
CA ALA A 205 -9.44 23.68 6.22
C ALA A 205 -9.05 24.21 7.61
N VAL A 206 -9.94 24.09 8.60
CA VAL A 206 -9.72 24.59 9.95
C VAL A 206 -9.92 23.47 10.97
N THR A 207 -9.14 23.51 12.05
CA THR A 207 -9.35 22.64 13.21
C THR A 207 -10.58 23.06 14.03
N PHE A 208 -11.14 22.14 14.81
CA PHE A 208 -12.29 22.37 15.68
C PHE A 208 -11.93 21.99 17.12
N HIS A 209 -12.57 22.61 18.10
CA HIS A 209 -12.42 22.20 19.50
C HIS A 209 -13.20 20.92 19.75
N CYS A 210 -12.51 19.79 19.96
CA CYS A 210 -13.10 18.65 20.63
C CYS A 210 -12.46 18.50 22.03
N GLY A 211 -13.30 18.50 23.07
CA GLY A 211 -12.90 18.63 24.48
C GLY A 211 -12.07 17.49 25.07
N THR A 212 -11.45 16.64 24.25
CA THR A 212 -10.66 15.46 24.66
C THR A 212 -9.19 15.56 24.24
N SER A 213 -8.83 16.52 23.39
CA SER A 213 -7.54 16.61 22.74
C SER A 213 -6.97 18.03 22.87
N MET A 214 -5.73 18.14 23.37
CA MET A 214 -5.06 19.43 23.49
C MET A 214 -4.60 19.88 22.09
N ASP A 215 -5.45 20.59 21.35
CA ASP A 215 -5.02 21.37 20.18
C ASP A 215 -4.02 22.43 20.67
N LEU A 216 -2.74 22.20 20.39
CA LEU A 216 -1.63 23.04 20.82
C LEU A 216 -1.72 24.47 20.26
N ILE A 217 -2.35 24.65 19.10
CA ILE A 217 -2.42 25.94 18.39
C ILE A 217 -3.78 26.61 18.59
N GLY A 218 -4.82 25.82 18.88
CA GLY A 218 -6.20 26.26 19.12
C GLY A 218 -7.09 26.09 17.89
N ALA A 219 -8.40 25.94 18.10
CA ALA A 219 -9.32 25.70 17.00
C ALA A 219 -9.39 26.88 16.04
N GLY A 220 -9.96 26.64 14.85
CA GLY A 220 -9.95 27.59 13.76
C GLY A 220 -8.59 27.69 13.06
N SER A 221 -7.60 26.91 13.48
CA SER A 221 -6.25 26.97 12.91
C SER A 221 -6.21 26.30 11.56
N THR A 222 -5.64 26.98 10.58
CA THR A 222 -5.43 26.47 9.21
C THR A 222 -4.10 25.72 9.08
N PRO A 223 -3.85 25.00 7.96
CA PRO A 223 -2.54 24.44 7.67
C PRO A 223 -1.40 25.47 7.71
N LEU A 224 -1.67 26.75 7.41
CA LEU A 224 -0.64 27.79 7.50
C LEU A 224 -0.27 28.12 8.96
N HIS A 225 -1.22 28.08 9.89
CA HIS A 225 -0.92 28.18 11.33
C HIS A 225 -0.06 27.00 11.79
N TYR A 226 -0.39 25.79 11.33
CA TYR A 226 0.38 24.57 11.62
C TYR A 226 1.80 24.66 11.02
N ALA A 227 1.96 25.10 9.77
CA ALA A 227 3.27 25.34 9.15
C ALA A 227 4.10 26.39 9.91
N ALA A 228 3.44 27.46 10.38
CA ALA A 228 4.07 28.52 11.15
C ALA A 228 4.58 28.04 12.52
N CYS A 229 3.79 27.20 13.21
CA CYS A 229 4.20 26.50 14.43
C CYS A 229 5.42 25.58 14.19
N GLY A 230 5.37 24.80 13.11
CA GLY A 230 6.44 23.91 12.68
C GLY A 230 7.74 24.62 12.31
N GLY A 231 7.65 25.83 11.76
CA GLY A 231 8.80 26.66 11.43
C GLY A 231 9.40 26.42 10.03
N ASN A 232 8.79 25.58 9.18
CA ASN A 232 9.34 25.26 7.87
C ASN A 232 8.98 26.34 6.83
N LEU A 233 10.00 27.08 6.38
CA LEU A 233 9.86 28.18 5.42
C LEU A 233 9.21 27.74 4.10
N LYS A 234 9.63 26.59 3.54
CA LYS A 234 9.10 26.11 2.24
C LYS A 234 7.63 25.72 2.35
N CYS A 235 7.22 25.09 3.46
CA CYS A 235 5.81 24.77 3.72
C CYS A 235 4.95 26.05 3.79
N CYS A 236 5.41 27.09 4.49
CA CYS A 236 4.72 28.37 4.51
C CYS A 236 4.64 29.00 3.12
N GLN A 237 5.75 29.05 2.38
CA GLN A 237 5.79 29.63 1.04
C GLN A 237 4.83 28.93 0.07
N ILE A 238 4.78 27.60 0.04
CA ILE A 238 3.89 26.89 -0.88
C ILE A 238 2.41 27.04 -0.51
N LEU A 239 2.07 27.05 0.79
CA LEU A 239 0.71 27.32 1.23
C LEU A 239 0.25 28.72 0.79
N LEU A 240 1.11 29.73 0.97
CA LEU A 240 0.84 31.09 0.50
C LEU A 240 0.73 31.15 -1.02
N ALA A 241 1.60 30.44 -1.75
CA ALA A 241 1.55 30.35 -3.22
C ALA A 241 0.22 29.76 -3.73
N ARG A 242 -0.40 28.87 -2.95
CA ARG A 242 -1.71 28.26 -3.26
C ARG A 242 -2.91 29.07 -2.76
N GLY A 243 -2.68 30.23 -2.15
CA GLY A 243 -3.75 31.15 -1.73
C GLY A 243 -4.10 31.12 -0.25
N ALA A 244 -3.33 30.43 0.60
CA ALA A 244 -3.51 30.56 2.04
C ALA A 244 -3.28 32.01 2.47
N SER A 245 -4.14 32.54 3.32
CA SER A 245 -4.04 33.94 3.78
C SER A 245 -3.19 34.06 5.04
N ARG A 246 -2.27 35.03 5.03
CA ARG A 246 -1.51 35.46 6.22
C ARG A 246 -2.39 36.13 7.28
N MET A 247 -3.59 36.56 6.90
CA MET A 247 -4.51 37.34 7.72
C MET A 247 -5.62 36.51 8.37
N THR A 248 -5.65 35.20 8.12
CA THR A 248 -6.66 34.32 8.75
C THR A 248 -6.39 34.24 10.25
N LEU A 249 -7.41 34.51 11.06
CA LEU A 249 -7.36 34.37 12.51
C LEU A 249 -7.93 33.01 12.91
N ASN A 250 -7.31 32.35 13.88
CA ASN A 250 -7.91 31.22 14.57
C ASN A 250 -8.85 31.69 15.69
N CYS A 251 -9.47 30.77 16.44
CA CYS A 251 -10.42 31.09 17.51
C CYS A 251 -9.78 31.84 18.70
N ASN A 252 -8.46 31.77 18.86
CA ASN A 252 -7.73 32.55 19.87
C ASN A 252 -7.42 33.98 19.39
N GLY A 253 -7.79 34.33 18.16
CA GLY A 253 -7.45 35.61 17.54
C GLY A 253 -5.97 35.70 17.13
N TRP A 254 -5.31 34.57 16.93
CA TRP A 254 -3.91 34.53 16.48
C TRP A 254 -3.83 34.42 14.97
N LEU A 255 -2.93 35.20 14.37
CA LEU A 255 -2.47 35.02 13.00
C LEU A 255 -1.44 33.88 12.93
N PRO A 256 -1.15 33.34 11.73
CA PRO A 256 0.00 32.44 11.55
C PRO A 256 1.31 33.05 12.05
N LEU A 257 1.50 34.36 11.91
CA LEU A 257 2.65 35.07 12.45
C LEU A 257 2.73 35.01 13.98
N ASP A 258 1.60 35.18 14.67
CA ASP A 258 1.56 35.16 16.13
C ASP A 258 1.88 33.75 16.65
N VAL A 259 1.37 32.73 15.98
CA VAL A 259 1.76 31.33 16.21
C VAL A 259 3.26 31.13 15.95
N ALA A 260 3.83 31.64 14.86
CA ALA A 260 5.28 31.56 14.64
C ALA A 260 6.06 32.17 15.80
N ARG A 261 5.65 33.35 16.31
CA ARG A 261 6.30 34.03 17.44
C ARG A 261 6.19 33.25 18.74
N MET A 262 5.02 32.74 19.06
CA MET A 262 4.77 31.95 20.28
C MET A 262 5.63 30.68 20.35
N TRP A 263 5.94 30.08 19.19
CA TRP A 263 6.83 28.91 19.07
C TRP A 263 8.29 29.26 18.73
N GLY A 264 8.68 30.53 18.82
CA GLY A 264 10.07 30.99 18.62
C GLY A 264 10.59 30.86 17.18
N ARG A 265 9.70 30.87 16.19
CA ARG A 265 10.00 30.74 14.74
C ARG A 265 10.21 32.11 14.08
N HIS A 266 11.02 32.96 14.68
CA HIS A 266 11.20 34.37 14.28
C HIS A 266 11.70 34.57 12.83
N TRP A 267 12.39 33.58 12.26
CA TRP A 267 12.84 33.64 10.86
C TRP A 267 11.68 33.61 9.85
N LEU A 268 10.46 33.24 10.26
CA LEU A 268 9.27 33.31 9.43
C LEU A 268 8.63 34.70 9.39
N GLU A 269 9.02 35.62 10.28
CA GLU A 269 8.41 36.95 10.37
C GLU A 269 8.46 37.73 9.04
N PRO A 270 9.60 37.76 8.30
CA PRO A 270 9.66 38.45 7.01
C PRO A 270 8.67 37.89 5.99
N LEU A 271 8.29 36.60 6.09
CA LEU A 271 7.35 35.95 5.17
C LEU A 271 5.88 36.10 5.62
N LEU A 272 5.62 36.02 6.92
CA LEU A 272 4.26 35.94 7.49
C LEU A 272 3.72 37.31 7.95
N ALA A 273 4.54 38.36 8.01
CA ALA A 273 4.08 39.71 8.32
C ALA A 273 2.89 40.11 7.42
N PRO A 274 1.83 40.74 7.97
CA PRO A 274 0.66 41.15 7.18
C PRO A 274 1.01 42.07 6.01
N ASN A 275 2.05 42.89 6.16
CA ASN A 275 2.60 43.82 5.18
C ASN A 275 3.90 43.30 4.53
N SER A 276 4.10 41.97 4.51
CA SER A 276 5.28 41.37 3.90
C SER A 276 5.29 41.55 2.37
N ASP A 277 6.35 42.18 1.86
CA ASP A 277 6.66 42.24 0.44
C ASP A 277 7.49 41.03 -0.04
N SER A 278 7.60 39.97 0.78
CA SER A 278 8.38 38.78 0.42
C SER A 278 7.83 38.13 -0.84
N ILE A 279 8.68 38.04 -1.86
CA ILE A 279 8.37 37.35 -3.11
C ILE A 279 8.19 35.86 -2.80
N ILE A 280 6.99 35.34 -3.06
CA ILE A 280 6.71 33.91 -2.95
C ILE A 280 7.23 33.23 -4.21
N PRO A 281 8.12 32.23 -4.11
CA PRO A 281 8.62 31.53 -5.28
C PRO A 281 7.50 30.79 -6.01
N ARG A 282 7.64 30.62 -7.32
CA ARG A 282 6.77 29.72 -8.08
C ARG A 282 7.16 28.28 -7.77
N PHE A 283 6.15 27.44 -7.55
CA PHE A 283 6.33 26.02 -7.32
C PHE A 283 5.83 25.25 -8.55
N PRO A 284 6.72 24.57 -9.30
CA PRO A 284 6.28 23.63 -10.34
C PRO A 284 5.56 22.43 -9.68
N THR A 285 4.91 21.59 -10.49
CA THR A 285 4.28 20.36 -10.00
C THR A 285 5.27 19.47 -9.27
N SER A 286 4.81 18.83 -8.20
CA SER A 286 5.53 17.89 -7.36
C SER A 286 6.10 16.74 -8.19
N ASN A 287 7.37 16.45 -7.92
CA ASN A 287 8.10 15.29 -8.45
C ASN A 287 7.51 13.95 -7.98
N HIS A 288 6.57 13.99 -7.03
CA HIS A 288 5.87 12.84 -6.49
C HIS A 288 4.49 12.62 -7.11
N LEU A 289 4.04 13.47 -8.04
CA LEU A 289 2.88 13.15 -8.86
C LEU A 289 3.25 12.02 -9.84
N LEU A 290 2.45 10.96 -9.92
CA LEU A 290 2.71 9.83 -10.82
C LEU A 290 1.44 9.34 -11.50
N LEU A 291 1.33 9.61 -12.79
CA LEU A 291 0.20 9.22 -13.62
C LEU A 291 0.10 7.71 -13.92
N PRO A 292 1.19 6.98 -14.23
CA PRO A 292 1.06 5.58 -14.66
C PRO A 292 0.75 4.60 -13.53
N LEU A 293 0.83 5.02 -12.27
CA LEU A 293 0.74 4.13 -11.11
C LEU A 293 -0.64 3.44 -11.02
N MET A 294 -1.73 4.15 -11.34
CA MET A 294 -3.08 3.58 -11.42
C MET A 294 -3.15 2.42 -12.43
N SER A 295 -2.73 2.67 -13.68
CA SER A 295 -2.74 1.63 -14.72
C SER A 295 -1.88 0.41 -14.35
N ALA A 296 -0.67 0.64 -13.82
CA ALA A 296 0.21 -0.43 -13.36
C ALA A 296 -0.40 -1.27 -12.22
N LEU A 297 -1.04 -0.62 -11.24
CA LEU A 297 -1.73 -1.31 -10.15
C LEU A 297 -2.91 -2.13 -10.67
N ASN A 298 -3.71 -1.59 -11.58
CA ASN A 298 -4.85 -2.31 -12.14
C ASN A 298 -4.41 -3.56 -12.91
N ILE A 299 -3.36 -3.46 -13.73
CA ILE A 299 -2.81 -4.63 -14.43
C ILE A 299 -2.25 -5.65 -13.44
N ALA A 300 -1.51 -5.21 -12.41
CA ALA A 300 -0.99 -6.11 -11.38
C ALA A 300 -2.10 -6.91 -10.67
N ARG A 301 -3.24 -6.27 -10.44
CA ARG A 301 -4.40 -6.90 -9.80
C ARG A 301 -5.11 -7.90 -10.71
N GLU A 302 -5.09 -7.67 -12.02
CA GLU A 302 -5.63 -8.61 -13.01
C GLU A 302 -4.72 -9.81 -13.26
N CYS A 303 -3.39 -9.62 -13.30
CA CYS A 303 -2.43 -10.70 -13.53
C CYS A 303 -2.40 -11.71 -12.37
N GLY A 304 -2.89 -11.32 -11.18
CA GLY A 304 -2.83 -12.11 -9.96
C GLY A 304 -1.40 -12.26 -9.44
N PHE A 305 -1.18 -12.14 -8.13
CA PHE A 305 0.17 -12.21 -7.53
C PHE A 305 0.91 -13.53 -7.81
N LYS A 306 0.17 -14.61 -8.13
CA LYS A 306 0.69 -15.97 -8.38
C LYS A 306 1.44 -16.13 -9.71
N SER A 307 1.22 -15.26 -10.69
CA SER A 307 1.86 -15.34 -12.02
C SER A 307 3.26 -14.72 -12.07
N MET A 308 3.80 -14.27 -10.93
CA MET A 308 5.12 -13.63 -10.85
C MET A 308 6.28 -14.61 -10.63
N GLY A 309 5.98 -15.92 -10.62
CA GLY A 309 6.97 -17.00 -10.62
C GLY A 309 7.53 -17.25 -12.02
N VAL A 310 8.83 -17.52 -12.09
CA VAL A 310 9.58 -17.82 -13.31
C VAL A 310 8.87 -18.92 -14.12
N THR A 311 8.45 -18.62 -15.34
CA THR A 311 7.99 -19.64 -16.31
C THR A 311 8.98 -19.76 -17.45
N SER A 312 9.14 -21.00 -17.89
CA SER A 312 10.13 -21.59 -18.79
C SER A 312 10.31 -20.95 -20.17
N ASP A 313 11.58 -20.74 -20.51
CA ASP A 313 12.35 -21.05 -21.74
C ASP A 313 11.90 -20.68 -23.16
N ASP A 314 10.75 -20.04 -23.41
CA ASP A 314 10.36 -19.73 -24.80
C ASP A 314 9.71 -18.35 -25.03
N GLY A 315 9.83 -17.43 -24.06
CA GLY A 315 9.33 -16.04 -24.18
C GLY A 315 10.43 -15.00 -23.98
N ASP A 316 10.33 -13.87 -24.68
CA ASP A 316 11.22 -12.72 -24.49
C ASP A 316 11.20 -12.27 -23.01
N THR A 317 12.33 -12.48 -22.33
CA THR A 317 12.48 -12.07 -20.93
C THR A 317 12.50 -10.55 -20.82
N CYS A 318 11.93 -10.02 -19.74
CA CYS A 318 11.84 -8.59 -19.53
C CYS A 318 13.24 -7.97 -19.46
N ALA A 319 13.54 -7.07 -20.41
CA ALA A 319 14.83 -6.40 -20.54
C ALA A 319 15.28 -5.63 -19.28
N VAL A 320 14.37 -5.36 -18.34
CA VAL A 320 14.67 -4.63 -17.10
C VAL A 320 15.10 -5.55 -15.94
N CYS A 321 14.48 -6.73 -15.79
CA CYS A 321 14.83 -7.65 -14.69
C CYS A 321 15.50 -8.94 -15.15
N LEU A 322 15.46 -9.27 -16.44
CA LEU A 322 16.01 -10.48 -17.05
C LEU A 322 15.46 -11.80 -16.47
N GLU A 323 14.41 -11.74 -15.65
CA GLU A 323 13.85 -12.89 -14.91
C GLU A 323 12.43 -13.26 -15.32
N ARG A 324 11.60 -12.25 -15.65
CA ARG A 324 10.14 -12.41 -15.81
C ARG A 324 9.75 -12.08 -17.23
N VAL A 325 8.72 -12.74 -17.74
CA VAL A 325 8.14 -12.41 -19.04
C VAL A 325 7.48 -11.02 -18.99
N CYS A 326 7.54 -10.29 -20.09
CA CYS A 326 6.80 -9.04 -20.23
C CYS A 326 5.30 -9.28 -20.15
N SER A 327 4.59 -8.40 -19.45
CA SER A 327 3.12 -8.46 -19.31
C SER A 327 2.45 -7.11 -19.49
N VAL A 328 3.24 -6.04 -19.60
CA VAL A 328 2.76 -4.68 -19.86
C VAL A 328 3.57 -4.02 -20.96
N ALA A 329 2.93 -3.16 -21.73
CA ALA A 329 3.57 -2.22 -22.64
C ALA A 329 3.42 -0.80 -22.11
N ALA A 330 4.49 -0.01 -22.20
CA ALA A 330 4.46 1.41 -21.90
C ALA A 330 3.72 2.17 -23.01
N ASP A 331 2.68 2.91 -22.65
CA ASP A 331 1.93 3.72 -23.60
C ASP A 331 2.82 4.83 -24.19
N GLY A 332 2.64 5.14 -25.46
CA GLY A 332 3.46 6.10 -26.22
C GLY A 332 4.75 5.52 -26.83
N CYS A 333 5.50 4.66 -26.14
CA CYS A 333 6.75 4.09 -26.67
C CYS A 333 6.73 2.59 -26.98
N GLY A 334 5.68 1.86 -26.58
CA GLY A 334 5.48 0.44 -26.90
C GLY A 334 6.45 -0.53 -26.24
N HIS A 335 7.43 -0.03 -25.48
CA HIS A 335 8.40 -0.90 -24.81
C HIS A 335 7.73 -1.76 -23.75
N GLU A 336 8.07 -3.04 -23.76
CA GLU A 336 7.47 -4.04 -22.90
C GLU A 336 8.27 -4.22 -21.60
N LEU A 337 7.54 -4.39 -20.49
CA LEU A 337 8.09 -4.68 -19.17
C LEU A 337 7.27 -5.78 -18.48
N CYS A 338 7.87 -6.45 -17.50
CA CYS A 338 7.07 -7.22 -16.54
C CYS A 338 6.35 -6.27 -15.58
N VAL A 339 5.17 -6.67 -15.09
CA VAL A 339 4.37 -5.83 -14.19
C VAL A 339 5.11 -5.44 -12.90
N LYS A 340 6.03 -6.29 -12.40
CA LYS A 340 6.87 -5.96 -11.23
C LYS A 340 7.81 -4.79 -11.52
N CYS A 341 8.44 -4.79 -12.69
CA CYS A 341 9.32 -3.71 -13.11
C CYS A 341 8.53 -2.42 -13.34
N ALA A 342 7.34 -2.49 -13.94
CA ALA A 342 6.48 -1.33 -14.10
C ALA A 342 6.06 -0.73 -12.73
N LEU A 343 5.60 -1.57 -11.81
CA LEU A 343 5.27 -1.17 -10.44
C LEU A 343 6.46 -0.60 -9.67
N TYR A 344 7.63 -1.22 -9.78
CA TYR A 344 8.86 -0.75 -9.14
C TYR A 344 9.31 0.58 -9.72
N LEU A 345 9.26 0.74 -11.04
CA LEU A 345 9.58 1.99 -11.74
C LEU A 345 8.66 3.12 -11.26
N CYS A 346 7.34 2.89 -11.21
CA CYS A 346 6.42 3.86 -10.64
C CYS A 346 6.78 4.19 -9.19
N SER A 347 7.02 3.20 -8.34
CA SER A 347 7.22 3.44 -6.90
C SER A 347 8.57 4.04 -6.51
N THR A 348 9.59 3.93 -7.35
CA THR A 348 10.95 4.42 -7.05
C THR A 348 11.35 5.66 -7.83
N SER A 349 10.66 5.98 -8.92
CA SER A 349 10.96 7.18 -9.72
C SER A 349 10.78 8.46 -8.89
N ASN A 350 11.85 9.26 -8.84
CA ASN A 350 11.86 10.65 -8.43
C ASN A 350 12.27 11.45 -9.67
N ILE A 351 11.29 12.02 -10.38
CA ILE A 351 11.55 12.76 -11.62
C ILE A 351 12.14 14.12 -11.24
N GLN A 352 13.27 14.51 -11.83
CA GLN A 352 13.73 15.90 -11.78
C GLN A 352 13.06 16.70 -12.90
N SER A 353 12.78 17.97 -12.64
CA SER A 353 12.02 18.92 -13.47
C SER A 353 12.54 19.13 -14.92
N GLU A 354 13.65 18.53 -15.31
CA GLU A 354 14.31 18.75 -16.62
C GLU A 354 13.91 17.73 -17.70
N MET A 355 13.01 16.79 -17.38
CA MET A 355 12.63 15.74 -18.32
C MET A 355 11.56 16.21 -19.33
N THR A 356 11.73 15.79 -20.59
CA THR A 356 10.78 16.00 -21.69
C THR A 356 9.54 15.11 -21.51
N GLY A 357 8.52 15.60 -20.81
CA GLY A 357 7.25 14.89 -20.64
C GLY A 357 6.22 15.75 -19.90
N SER A 358 4.93 15.37 -19.97
CA SER A 358 3.88 16.01 -19.18
C SER A 358 4.13 15.78 -17.69
N SER A 359 3.74 16.73 -16.83
CA SER A 359 3.85 16.59 -15.37
C SER A 359 3.27 15.26 -14.89
N GLY A 360 4.06 14.52 -14.11
CA GLY A 360 3.69 13.21 -13.56
C GLY A 360 3.95 11.99 -14.46
N SER A 361 4.53 12.17 -15.65
CA SER A 361 5.04 11.06 -16.48
C SER A 361 6.38 10.51 -15.96
N ILE A 362 6.61 9.20 -16.02
CA ILE A 362 7.89 8.57 -15.63
C ILE A 362 8.73 8.23 -16.86
N PRO A 363 10.06 8.37 -16.83
CA PRO A 363 10.89 8.01 -17.97
C PRO A 363 10.89 6.50 -18.19
N CYS A 364 10.64 6.07 -19.43
CA CYS A 364 10.89 4.71 -19.86
C CYS A 364 12.38 4.37 -19.64
N PRO A 365 12.71 3.23 -19.02
CA PRO A 365 14.11 2.86 -18.75
C PRO A 365 14.90 2.59 -20.04
N LEU A 366 14.23 2.28 -21.15
CA LEU A 366 14.86 1.90 -22.42
C LEU A 366 15.06 3.09 -23.36
N CYS A 367 14.06 3.98 -23.47
CA CYS A 367 14.11 5.09 -24.44
C CYS A 367 13.92 6.49 -23.83
N ARG A 368 13.78 6.61 -22.50
CA ARG A 368 13.53 7.85 -21.75
C ARG A 368 12.22 8.59 -22.10
N HIS A 369 11.39 8.05 -22.98
CA HIS A 369 10.05 8.58 -23.26
C HIS A 369 9.20 8.65 -21.99
N GLY A 370 8.44 9.74 -21.80
CA GLY A 370 7.57 9.93 -20.64
C GLY A 370 6.34 9.02 -20.69
N ILE A 371 6.27 8.05 -19.79
CA ILE A 371 5.17 7.10 -19.64
C ILE A 371 4.10 7.72 -18.74
N ILE A 372 2.87 7.84 -19.27
CA ILE A 372 1.69 8.28 -18.52
C ILE A 372 0.76 7.13 -18.14
N SER A 373 0.82 6.01 -18.86
CA SER A 373 0.00 4.82 -18.61
C SER A 373 0.70 3.54 -19.11
N PHE A 374 0.26 2.40 -18.62
CA PHE A 374 0.63 1.07 -19.10
C PHE A 374 -0.60 0.36 -19.65
N VAL A 375 -0.38 -0.48 -20.67
CA VAL A 375 -1.39 -1.35 -21.27
C VAL A 375 -1.00 -2.80 -21.03
N LYS A 376 -1.97 -3.65 -20.70
CA LYS A 376 -1.75 -5.09 -20.53
C LYS A 376 -1.48 -5.75 -21.87
N LEU A 377 -0.48 -6.62 -21.93
CA LEU A 377 -0.24 -7.46 -23.10
C LEU A 377 -1.27 -8.59 -23.13
N SER A 378 -1.91 -8.79 -24.28
CA SER A 378 -2.84 -9.91 -24.49
C SER A 378 -2.07 -11.21 -24.49
N SER A 379 -2.12 -11.98 -23.40
CA SER A 379 -1.58 -13.33 -23.37
C SER A 379 -2.39 -14.21 -24.32
N ALA A 380 -1.77 -14.74 -25.38
CA ALA A 380 -2.37 -15.71 -26.29
C ALA A 380 -2.55 -17.09 -25.62
N THR A 381 -3.13 -17.18 -24.43
CA THR A 381 -3.55 -18.44 -23.78
C THR A 381 -4.65 -18.19 -22.74
N GLU A 382 -5.78 -17.62 -23.14
CA GLU A 382 -7.04 -17.87 -22.43
C GLU A 382 -7.62 -19.18 -22.98
N LYS A 383 -7.10 -20.34 -22.51
CA LYS A 383 -7.93 -21.54 -22.53
C LYS A 383 -8.99 -21.35 -21.46
N GLU A 384 -10.12 -20.81 -21.89
CA GLU A 384 -11.38 -20.82 -21.13
C GLU A 384 -11.59 -22.21 -20.54
N LYS A 385 -11.58 -22.30 -19.20
CA LYS A 385 -12.26 -23.41 -18.53
C LYS A 385 -13.76 -23.11 -18.60
N GLN A 386 -14.34 -23.33 -19.78
CA GLN A 386 -15.78 -23.33 -19.97
C GLN A 386 -16.33 -24.61 -19.32
N LEU A 387 -16.89 -24.48 -18.12
CA LEU A 387 -17.81 -25.46 -17.56
C LEU A 387 -19.11 -25.39 -18.37
N HIS A 388 -19.20 -26.15 -19.46
CA HIS A 388 -20.48 -26.41 -20.13
C HIS A 388 -21.10 -27.68 -19.55
N LEU A 389 -22.03 -27.49 -18.63
CA LEU A 389 -23.06 -28.47 -18.33
C LEU A 389 -24.28 -28.15 -19.21
N SER A 390 -24.44 -28.84 -20.32
CA SER A 390 -25.73 -28.98 -21.00
C SER A 390 -25.68 -30.14 -21.99
N LEU A 391 -26.31 -31.25 -21.61
CA LEU A 391 -26.72 -32.35 -22.48
C LEU A 391 -27.62 -31.83 -23.60
N SER A 392 -27.38 -32.27 -24.84
CA SER A 392 -28.38 -32.35 -25.91
C SER A 392 -27.92 -33.35 -26.97
N ILE A 393 -28.74 -34.37 -27.16
CA ILE A 393 -28.65 -35.45 -28.15
C ILE A 393 -29.02 -34.90 -29.54
N CYS A 394 -28.31 -35.28 -30.61
CA CYS A 394 -28.94 -35.72 -31.86
C CYS A 394 -27.99 -36.48 -32.78
N ASN A 395 -28.53 -37.54 -33.37
CA ASN A 395 -27.89 -38.53 -34.23
C ASN A 395 -27.92 -38.12 -35.71
N SER A 396 -27.05 -38.79 -36.49
CA SER A 396 -27.10 -39.05 -37.95
C SER A 396 -26.30 -38.11 -38.85
N CYS A 397 -25.22 -38.62 -39.47
CA CYS A 397 -25.28 -39.11 -40.84
C CYS A 397 -23.98 -39.84 -41.27
N ILE A 398 -24.21 -40.90 -42.05
CA ILE A 398 -23.33 -41.95 -42.58
C ILE A 398 -22.71 -41.50 -43.91
N LEU A 399 -21.46 -41.92 -44.24
CA LEU A 399 -21.09 -42.54 -45.53
C LEU A 399 -19.62 -43.03 -45.58
N HIS A 400 -19.45 -44.16 -46.28
CA HIS A 400 -18.36 -45.14 -46.36
C HIS A 400 -17.15 -44.75 -47.24
N ASN A 401 -15.97 -45.37 -46.99
CA ASN A 401 -15.31 -46.44 -47.81
C ASN A 401 -13.88 -46.69 -47.24
N SER A 402 -13.42 -47.88 -46.84
CA SER A 402 -13.19 -49.20 -47.50
C SER A 402 -11.73 -49.41 -47.91
N ASP A 403 -11.22 -50.59 -47.54
CA ASP A 403 -10.07 -51.37 -48.07
C ASP A 403 -8.65 -51.09 -47.50
N ALA A 404 -7.77 -52.06 -47.21
CA ALA A 404 -7.84 -53.53 -47.05
C ALA A 404 -6.45 -54.07 -46.56
N GLU A 405 -6.48 -55.26 -45.94
CA GLU A 405 -5.45 -56.34 -45.86
C GLU A 405 -4.45 -56.48 -44.68
N ASP A 406 -4.51 -57.71 -44.12
CA ASP A 406 -3.83 -58.46 -43.04
C ASP A 406 -2.41 -58.98 -43.44
N PRO A 407 -1.65 -59.90 -42.74
CA PRO A 407 -1.99 -60.81 -41.60
C PRO A 407 -0.95 -61.13 -40.47
N VAL A 408 -1.49 -61.64 -39.34
CA VAL A 408 -1.12 -62.85 -38.51
C VAL A 408 0.24 -62.98 -37.76
N SER A 409 0.21 -63.16 -36.42
CA SER A 409 0.48 -64.42 -35.65
C SER A 409 0.91 -64.25 -34.17
N THR A 410 0.09 -64.79 -33.26
CA THR A 410 0.35 -65.55 -31.99
C THR A 410 1.50 -65.21 -31.01
N CYS A 411 1.18 -64.94 -29.73
CA CYS A 411 1.26 -65.91 -28.60
C CYS A 411 0.95 -65.27 -27.21
N LEU A 412 0.18 -65.99 -26.38
CA LEU A 412 0.02 -65.93 -24.91
C LEU A 412 0.41 -67.35 -24.39
N PRO A 413 0.52 -67.69 -23.07
CA PRO A 413 0.13 -66.98 -21.83
C PRO A 413 1.12 -67.11 -20.64
N ASP A 414 0.79 -66.50 -19.49
CA ASP A 414 0.73 -67.11 -18.12
C ASP A 414 0.88 -66.04 -17.02
N ILE A 415 -0.20 -65.65 -16.32
CA ILE A 415 -0.72 -66.24 -15.06
C ILE A 415 0.29 -66.22 -13.90
N ARG A 416 0.08 -65.32 -12.94
CA ARG A 416 -0.17 -65.69 -11.53
C ARG A 416 -0.81 -64.55 -10.74
N ARG A 417 -2.02 -64.82 -10.26
CA ARG A 417 -2.73 -64.15 -9.17
C ARG A 417 -1.98 -64.40 -7.85
N ASN A 418 -1.98 -63.43 -6.94
CA ASN A 418 -2.66 -63.61 -5.65
C ASN A 418 -2.90 -62.29 -4.92
N ARG A 419 -3.96 -62.32 -4.11
CA ARG A 419 -4.79 -61.24 -3.62
C ARG A 419 -4.70 -61.24 -2.07
N VAL A 420 -4.90 -60.06 -1.48
CA VAL A 420 -5.52 -59.80 -0.15
C VAL A 420 -4.62 -59.96 1.09
N ALA A 421 -4.47 -58.88 1.88
CA ALA A 421 -5.21 -58.69 3.14
C ALA A 421 -4.83 -57.37 3.85
N MET A 422 -5.85 -56.67 4.33
CA MET A 422 -5.82 -55.48 5.19
C MET A 422 -6.03 -55.97 6.63
N ILE A 423 -5.20 -55.57 7.60
CA ILE A 423 -5.46 -55.74 9.05
C ILE A 423 -4.99 -54.48 9.81
N SER A 424 -5.85 -54.06 10.73
CA SER A 424 -5.77 -52.93 11.65
C SER A 424 -5.19 -53.33 13.02
N SER A 425 -4.85 -52.27 13.79
CA SER A 425 -4.85 -52.10 15.26
C SER A 425 -3.63 -52.49 16.11
N ASP A 426 -3.16 -51.45 16.80
CA ASP A 426 -2.78 -51.34 18.22
C ASP A 426 -1.55 -52.08 18.77
N VAL A 427 -0.50 -51.30 19.05
CA VAL A 427 0.35 -51.50 20.25
C VAL A 427 0.71 -50.14 20.86
N PHE A 428 0.14 -49.87 22.04
CA PHE A 428 0.61 -48.89 23.03
C PHE A 428 1.61 -49.58 23.97
N CYS A 429 2.74 -48.93 24.31
CA CYS A 429 3.20 -48.78 25.71
C CYS A 429 4.41 -47.82 25.86
N PRO A 430 4.61 -47.25 27.06
CA PRO A 430 5.13 -45.89 27.27
C PRO A 430 6.58 -45.87 27.79
N VAL A 431 7.24 -44.71 27.73
CA VAL A 431 8.38 -44.40 28.61
C VAL A 431 8.16 -43.03 29.25
N THR A 432 8.44 -43.03 30.55
CA THR A 432 7.98 -42.17 31.64
C THR A 432 8.68 -40.81 31.75
N CYS A 433 7.94 -39.85 32.30
CA CYS A 433 8.43 -38.56 32.81
C CYS A 433 9.47 -38.73 33.93
N SER A 434 10.41 -37.79 34.02
CA SER A 434 11.12 -37.45 35.26
C SER A 434 10.80 -36.00 35.68
N PRO A 435 10.70 -35.70 36.99
CA PRO A 435 10.27 -34.40 37.51
C PRO A 435 11.44 -33.41 37.68
N PHE A 436 11.06 -32.14 37.74
CA PHE A 436 11.85 -30.92 37.93
C PHE A 436 13.07 -30.99 38.87
N HIS A 437 14.11 -30.21 38.50
CA HIS A 437 14.95 -29.51 39.46
C HIS A 437 14.62 -28.02 39.44
N SER A 438 14.16 -27.51 40.58
CA SER A 438 14.06 -26.10 40.92
C SER A 438 15.44 -25.52 41.19
N SER A 439 15.74 -24.37 40.59
CA SER A 439 16.82 -23.49 41.06
C SER A 439 16.46 -22.03 40.77
N ALA A 440 16.85 -21.18 41.70
CA ALA A 440 16.24 -19.91 42.04
C ALA A 440 16.53 -18.76 41.05
N ILE A 441 15.57 -17.84 41.01
CA ILE A 441 15.65 -16.49 40.42
C ILE A 441 16.65 -15.64 41.22
N PRO A 442 17.62 -14.96 40.60
CA PRO A 442 18.20 -13.76 41.18
C PRO A 442 17.39 -12.54 40.76
N VAL A 443 16.77 -11.93 41.76
CA VAL A 443 16.17 -10.59 41.72
C VAL A 443 17.32 -9.57 41.61
N CYS A 444 17.38 -8.79 40.53
CA CYS A 444 18.18 -7.57 40.48
C CYS A 444 17.27 -6.35 40.49
N THR A 445 17.14 -5.78 41.68
CA THR A 445 16.68 -4.42 41.96
C THR A 445 17.81 -3.44 41.68
N CYS A 446 17.64 -2.51 40.74
CA CYS A 446 18.40 -1.27 40.68
C CYS A 446 17.45 -0.10 40.37
N ASN A 447 17.06 0.59 41.44
CA ASN A 447 16.44 1.92 41.40
C ASN A 447 17.50 2.98 41.07
N ASN A 448 17.08 4.04 40.38
CA ASN A 448 17.51 5.44 40.50
C ASN A 448 19.01 5.77 40.56
N GLY A 449 19.53 6.31 39.44
CA GLY A 449 20.77 7.08 39.40
C GLY A 449 20.84 7.98 38.16
N LYS A 450 21.14 9.27 38.35
CA LYS A 450 21.25 10.31 37.31
C LYS A 450 22.46 10.06 36.39
N CYS A 451 22.29 10.26 35.08
CA CYS A 451 23.41 10.34 34.12
C CYS A 451 24.23 11.62 34.33
N PRO A 452 25.56 11.58 34.16
CA PRO A 452 26.42 12.75 34.25
C PRO A 452 26.34 13.62 32.97
N THR A 453 26.46 14.92 33.18
CA THR A 453 26.63 15.97 32.18
C THR A 453 27.99 15.88 31.51
N PHE A 454 28.01 15.85 30.18
CA PHE A 454 29.20 16.14 29.38
C PHE A 454 29.05 17.56 28.82
N GLU A 455 29.84 18.49 29.34
CA GLU A 455 30.30 19.67 28.60
C GLU A 455 31.83 19.69 28.64
N SER A 456 32.39 20.10 27.50
CA SER A 456 33.78 20.41 27.10
C SER A 456 34.89 20.39 28.16
#